data_AF-G3MFS3-F1
#
_entry.id   AF-G3MFS3-F1
#
_cell.length_a   1.000
_cell.length_b   1.000
_cell.length_c   1.000
_cell.angle_alpha   90.00
_cell.angle_beta   90.00
_cell.angle_gamma   90.00
#
_symmetry.space_group_name_H-M   'P 1'
#
loop_
_entity.id
_entity.type
_entity.pdbx_description
1 polymer ?
#
loop_
_entity_poly.entity_id
_entity_poly.type
_entity_poly.pdbx_seq_one_letter_code
_entity_poly.pdbx_strand_id
1 'polypeptide(L)'
;MCEFAERSSERTSPVPSVKNRRIGSICVLNKVAYYGESAESCFQLEPIEKAEYRAFVVESLSEVAKMAGNPLGDSILDFSVGLYKQLLTESKQHGNIFCSPFSISAALSMALSGARSNTAEELAAVLRVNRSTVHSHFADFFSKLPDKAQDVSLHIANRMYSEQTYPILDSYLSLLKDSYEATVVSVDFINNFESVRRQVNAWVERATQSKISDLLPKGSVNALTTLIIVNAIYFKGLWKLQFNASRTRRSDFHLDAKNKVEVDMMYQKGTYKMGGS
;
A
#
# COMPACT_ATOMS: atom_id res chain seq x y z
N MET A 1 1.46 15.51 -11.55
CA MET A 1 0.55 16.57 -12.05
C MET A 1 0.13 16.11 -13.44
N CYS A 2 -1.06 15.51 -13.59
CA CYS A 2 -1.53 15.04 -14.91
C CYS A 2 -2.60 16.03 -15.40
N GLU A 3 -2.30 16.72 -16.50
CA GLU A 3 -3.27 17.54 -17.23
C GLU A 3 -4.12 16.64 -18.14
N PHE A 4 -5.44 16.84 -18.10
CA PHE A 4 -6.40 16.16 -18.96
C PHE A 4 -6.92 17.16 -20.00
N ALA A 5 -6.67 16.90 -21.29
CA ALA A 5 -7.27 17.62 -22.40
C ALA A 5 -7.99 16.62 -23.33
N GLU A 6 -9.32 16.68 -23.37
CA GLU A 6 -10.13 15.93 -24.34
C GLU A 6 -10.20 16.71 -25.66
N ARG A 7 -9.97 16.02 -26.80
CA ARG A 7 -10.27 16.52 -28.14
C ARG A 7 -11.34 15.61 -28.77
N SER A 8 -12.46 16.20 -29.14
CA SER A 8 -13.65 15.53 -29.68
C SER A 8 -13.80 15.71 -31.20
N SER A 9 -14.17 14.64 -31.90
CA SER A 9 -14.94 14.61 -33.16
C SER A 9 -16.02 13.53 -32.95
N GLU A 10 -17.32 13.64 -33.20
CA GLU A 10 -18.12 14.27 -34.26
C GLU A 10 -19.57 14.54 -33.76
N ARG A 11 -20.34 15.31 -34.55
CA ARG A 11 -21.70 15.88 -34.28
C ARG A 11 -22.81 14.80 -34.28
N THR A 12 -23.90 14.92 -33.50
CA THR A 12 -25.08 15.77 -33.81
C THR A 12 -26.12 15.79 -32.65
N SER A 13 -26.76 16.96 -32.46
CA SER A 13 -27.97 17.30 -31.68
C SER A 13 -27.82 17.64 -30.17
N PRO A 14 -28.61 18.62 -29.64
CA PRO A 14 -28.12 19.56 -28.63
C PRO A 14 -28.34 19.09 -27.19
N VAL A 15 -27.23 18.94 -26.45
CA VAL A 15 -27.22 18.72 -25.00
C VAL A 15 -27.20 20.08 -24.28
N PRO A 16 -27.99 20.28 -23.20
CA PRO A 16 -27.98 21.54 -22.46
C PRO A 16 -26.59 21.84 -21.90
N SER A 17 -26.23 23.13 -21.88
CA SER A 17 -24.88 23.64 -21.62
C SER A 17 -24.22 23.03 -20.39
N VAL A 18 -23.15 22.26 -20.61
CA VAL A 18 -22.19 21.86 -19.58
C VAL A 18 -21.33 23.08 -19.24
N LYS A 19 -21.81 23.94 -18.34
CA LYS A 19 -20.99 24.98 -17.71
C LYS A 19 -20.54 24.51 -16.33
N ASN A 20 -19.23 24.62 -16.07
CA ASN A 20 -18.49 24.25 -14.85
C ASN A 20 -18.21 22.76 -14.61
N ARG A 21 -17.34 22.15 -15.43
CA ARG A 21 -16.54 21.01 -14.94
C ARG A 21 -15.36 21.57 -14.12
N ARG A 22 -15.46 21.55 -12.79
CA ARG A 22 -14.27 21.70 -11.93
C ARG A 22 -13.41 20.46 -12.12
N ILE A 23 -12.16 20.63 -12.54
CA ILE A 23 -11.19 19.53 -12.60
C ILE A 23 -10.78 19.24 -11.16
N GLY A 24 -11.35 18.17 -10.59
CA GLY A 24 -11.05 17.70 -9.25
C GLY A 24 -9.70 16.99 -9.20
N SER A 25 -9.00 17.09 -8.08
CA SER A 25 -7.77 16.33 -7.84
C SER A 25 -8.06 15.05 -7.04
N ILE A 26 -7.47 13.93 -7.48
CA ILE A 26 -7.46 12.66 -6.76
C ILE A 26 -6.09 12.50 -6.09
N CYS A 27 -6.09 12.30 -4.77
CA CYS A 27 -4.88 11.99 -4.01
C CYS A 27 -4.88 10.51 -3.62
N VAL A 28 -3.95 9.73 -4.20
CA VAL A 28 -3.70 8.36 -3.77
C VAL A 28 -2.51 8.38 -2.81
N LEU A 29 -2.72 7.87 -1.60
CA LEU A 29 -1.72 7.88 -0.55
C LEU A 29 -1.43 6.47 -0.09
N ASN A 30 -0.14 6.15 -0.05
CA ASN A 30 0.38 4.92 0.51
C ASN A 30 1.51 5.29 1.47
N LYS A 31 1.42 4.78 2.69
CA LYS A 31 2.53 4.77 3.63
C LYS A 31 2.58 3.40 4.30
N VAL A 32 3.78 2.86 4.36
CA VAL A 32 4.07 1.55 4.93
C VAL A 32 4.99 1.76 6.11
N ALA A 33 4.70 1.08 7.22
CA ALA A 33 5.62 1.00 8.35
C ALA A 33 6.04 -0.46 8.54
N TYR A 34 7.35 -0.69 8.67
CA TYR A 34 7.95 -2.01 8.93
C TYR A 34 8.76 -1.97 10.21
N TYR A 35 8.60 -3.01 11.04
CA TYR A 35 9.37 -3.19 12.26
C TYR A 35 9.79 -4.66 12.39
N GLY A 36 11.08 -4.89 12.63
CA GLY A 36 11.63 -6.19 13.02
C GLY A 36 12.18 -6.10 14.45
N GLU A 37 11.79 -7.01 15.32
CA GLU A 37 12.38 -7.13 16.66
C GLU A 37 13.71 -7.89 16.57
N SER A 38 14.80 -7.12 16.50
CA SER A 38 16.14 -7.56 16.92
C SER A 38 17.13 -6.39 17.11
N ALA A 39 16.63 -5.17 17.28
CA ALA A 39 17.41 -4.03 17.74
C ALA A 39 16.67 -3.39 18.94
N GLU A 40 16.79 -4.00 20.11
CA GLU A 40 16.43 -3.36 21.38
C GLU A 40 17.42 -2.20 21.65
N SER A 41 17.19 -1.07 21.00
CA SER A 41 17.65 0.24 21.45
C SER A 41 16.77 1.35 20.86
N CYS A 42 15.45 1.20 20.93
CA CYS A 42 14.56 2.36 20.89
C CYS A 42 13.21 2.00 21.54
N PHE A 43 12.97 2.61 22.70
CA PHE A 43 11.80 2.53 23.57
C PHE A 43 11.69 1.32 24.50
N GLN A 44 11.81 1.62 25.80
CA GLN A 44 11.47 0.74 26.92
C GLN A 44 10.01 0.28 26.79
N LEU A 45 9.79 -1.02 26.65
CA LEU A 45 8.51 -1.66 26.94
C LEU A 45 8.78 -2.85 27.87
N GLU A 46 7.93 -2.98 28.89
CA GLU A 46 8.03 -4.02 29.91
C GLU A 46 7.76 -5.43 29.34
N PRO A 47 8.32 -6.49 29.96
CA PRO A 47 8.34 -7.82 29.39
C PRO A 47 6.99 -8.53 29.55
N ILE A 48 6.48 -9.10 28.46
CA ILE A 48 5.35 -10.03 28.49
C ILE A 48 5.89 -11.46 28.69
N GLU A 49 5.34 -12.17 29.67
CA GLU A 49 5.72 -13.53 30.05
C GLU A 49 5.60 -14.54 28.90
N LYS A 50 6.53 -15.50 28.93
CA LYS A 50 6.75 -16.57 27.95
C LYS A 50 5.48 -17.39 27.67
N ALA A 51 4.98 -17.34 26.44
CA ALA A 51 4.18 -18.42 25.87
C ALA A 51 5.09 -19.39 25.10
N GLU A 52 4.92 -20.69 25.34
CA GLU A 52 5.65 -21.75 24.63
C GLU A 52 5.29 -21.77 23.14
N TYR A 53 6.26 -21.48 22.27
CA TYR A 53 6.11 -21.62 20.82
C TYR A 53 6.58 -23.02 20.37
N ARG A 54 5.65 -23.83 19.87
CA ARG A 54 5.98 -25.06 19.13
C ARG A 54 6.33 -24.71 17.69
N ALA A 55 7.55 -25.04 17.28
CA ALA A 55 8.01 -24.85 15.91
C ALA A 55 7.28 -25.80 14.94
N PHE A 56 6.57 -25.25 13.96
CA PHE A 56 6.10 -26.02 12.80
C PHE A 56 7.17 -25.97 11.71
N VAL A 57 7.70 -27.13 11.35
CA VAL A 57 8.57 -27.31 10.18
C VAL A 57 7.65 -27.41 8.97
N VAL A 58 7.80 -26.52 7.98
CA VAL A 58 7.09 -26.65 6.70
C VAL A 58 7.81 -27.72 5.90
N GLU A 59 7.42 -28.98 6.11
CA GLU A 59 7.78 -30.11 5.27
C GLU A 59 6.76 -30.20 4.13
N SER A 60 7.14 -29.73 2.94
CA SER A 60 6.79 -30.33 1.63
C SER A 60 6.74 -29.27 0.53
N LEU A 61 7.44 -29.56 -0.57
CA LEU A 61 7.43 -28.81 -1.82
C LEU A 61 6.04 -28.79 -2.50
N SER A 62 5.07 -29.60 -2.03
CA SER A 62 3.71 -29.63 -2.55
C SER A 62 2.89 -28.36 -2.25
N GLU A 63 3.17 -27.64 -1.17
CA GLU A 63 2.46 -26.38 -0.87
C GLU A 63 3.00 -25.20 -1.69
N VAL A 64 4.29 -25.21 -2.03
CA VAL A 64 4.89 -24.22 -2.94
C VAL A 64 4.37 -24.42 -4.36
N ALA A 65 4.15 -25.68 -4.78
CA ALA A 65 3.54 -26.00 -6.07
C ALA A 65 2.05 -25.62 -6.16
N LYS A 66 1.32 -25.56 -5.04
CA LYS A 66 -0.06 -25.02 -5.01
C LYS A 66 -0.13 -23.50 -5.21
N MET A 67 1.01 -22.79 -5.18
CA MET A 67 1.10 -21.36 -5.52
C MET A 67 1.37 -21.13 -7.02
N ALA A 68 1.47 -22.19 -7.83
CA ALA A 68 1.47 -22.07 -9.29
C ALA A 68 0.07 -21.64 -9.76
N GLY A 69 -0.05 -20.36 -10.16
CA GLY A 69 -1.26 -19.76 -10.70
C GLY A 69 -2.03 -18.90 -9.72
N ASN A 70 -1.39 -17.94 -9.04
CA ASN A 70 -2.09 -16.79 -8.48
C ASN A 70 -1.95 -15.62 -9.45
N PRO A 71 -2.95 -15.35 -10.32
CA PRO A 71 -2.85 -14.29 -11.32
C PRO A 71 -2.62 -12.91 -10.72
N LEU A 72 -3.05 -12.69 -9.47
CA LEU A 72 -2.75 -11.45 -8.75
C LEU A 72 -1.27 -11.33 -8.38
N GLY A 73 -0.62 -12.44 -8.01
CA GLY A 73 0.80 -12.47 -7.67
C GLY A 73 1.68 -12.03 -8.83
N ASP A 74 1.41 -12.56 -10.02
CA ASP A 74 2.16 -12.21 -11.24
C ASP A 74 1.95 -10.75 -11.65
N SER A 75 0.69 -10.28 -11.66
CA SER A 75 0.38 -8.87 -11.95
C SER A 75 1.05 -7.91 -10.95
N ILE A 76 1.02 -8.24 -9.65
CA ILE A 76 1.66 -7.42 -8.62
C ILE A 76 3.17 -7.44 -8.79
N LEU A 77 3.79 -8.56 -9.15
CA LEU A 77 5.23 -8.64 -9.41
C LEU A 77 5.63 -7.74 -10.58
N ASP A 78 4.93 -7.83 -11.71
CA ASP A 78 5.20 -7.01 -12.89
C ASP A 78 5.03 -5.51 -12.59
N PHE A 79 3.95 -5.15 -11.90
CA PHE A 79 3.72 -3.79 -11.42
C PHE A 79 4.84 -3.32 -10.48
N SER A 80 5.27 -4.17 -9.54
CA SER A 80 6.34 -3.86 -8.57
C SER A 80 7.66 -3.54 -9.27
N VAL A 81 8.03 -4.33 -10.26
CA VAL A 81 9.26 -4.11 -11.05
C VAL A 81 9.17 -2.81 -11.83
N GLY A 82 8.01 -2.53 -12.47
CA GLY A 82 7.78 -1.28 -13.19
C GLY A 82 7.87 -0.05 -12.28
N LEU A 83 7.18 -0.10 -11.13
CA LEU A 83 7.20 0.95 -10.12
C LEU A 83 8.61 1.22 -9.59
N TYR A 84 9.36 0.16 -9.27
CA TYR A 84 10.72 0.32 -8.73
C TYR A 84 11.67 0.97 -9.73
N LYS A 85 11.59 0.61 -11.01
CA LYS A 85 12.36 1.26 -12.09
C LYS A 85 12.05 2.75 -12.20
N GLN A 86 10.77 3.13 -12.06
CA GLN A 86 10.37 4.53 -12.06
C GLN A 86 10.93 5.29 -10.85
N LEU A 87 10.80 4.72 -9.65
CA LEU A 87 11.31 5.33 -8.42
C LEU A 87 12.83 5.52 -8.44
N LEU A 88 13.59 4.57 -9.00
CA LEU A 88 15.04 4.71 -9.19
C LEU A 88 15.41 5.86 -10.12
N THR A 89 14.61 6.08 -11.16
CA THR A 89 14.84 7.17 -12.12
C THR A 89 14.56 8.53 -11.49
N GLU A 90 13.54 8.62 -10.63
CA GLU A 90 13.13 9.87 -9.98
C GLU A 90 13.97 10.24 -8.74
N SER A 91 14.46 9.25 -7.98
CA SER A 91 15.17 9.47 -6.71
C SER A 91 16.59 10.02 -6.85
N LYS A 92 17.06 10.30 -8.08
CA LYS A 92 18.41 10.80 -8.38
C LYS A 92 19.52 9.99 -7.67
N GLN A 93 19.30 8.69 -7.44
CA GLN A 93 20.23 7.71 -6.87
C GLN A 93 20.70 7.93 -5.42
N HIS A 94 20.05 8.80 -4.63
CA HIS A 94 20.47 9.03 -3.24
C HIS A 94 19.33 8.78 -2.26
N GLY A 95 19.45 7.69 -1.50
CA GLY A 95 18.56 7.37 -0.38
C GLY A 95 17.98 5.96 -0.43
N ASN A 96 17.42 5.52 0.69
CA ASN A 96 16.72 4.25 0.80
C ASN A 96 15.35 4.36 0.12
N ILE A 97 15.00 3.38 -0.71
CA ILE A 97 13.65 3.27 -1.30
C ILE A 97 12.87 2.24 -0.50
N PHE A 98 11.71 2.65 0.02
CA PHE A 98 10.81 1.77 0.74
C PHE A 98 9.36 2.07 0.35
N CYS A 99 8.65 1.06 -0.15
CA CYS A 99 7.23 1.17 -0.51
C CYS A 99 6.58 -0.23 -0.50
N SER A 100 5.24 -0.27 -0.51
CA SER A 100 4.47 -1.50 -0.70
C SER A 100 3.76 -1.44 -2.05
N PRO A 101 4.29 -2.11 -3.08
CA PRO A 101 3.63 -2.19 -4.38
C PRO A 101 2.22 -2.79 -4.29
N PHE A 102 2.01 -3.77 -3.39
CA PHE A 102 0.70 -4.35 -3.13
C PHE A 102 -0.33 -3.27 -2.73
N SER A 103 0.04 -2.40 -1.79
CA SER A 103 -0.81 -1.31 -1.31
C SER A 103 -1.15 -0.30 -2.40
N ILE A 104 -0.15 0.12 -3.21
CA ILE A 104 -0.40 1.03 -4.35
C ILE A 104 -1.32 0.35 -5.37
N SER A 105 -1.06 -0.92 -5.67
CA SER A 105 -1.86 -1.71 -6.61
C SER A 105 -3.32 -1.84 -6.14
N ALA A 106 -3.54 -2.11 -4.85
CA ALA A 106 -4.88 -2.15 -4.27
C ALA A 106 -5.60 -0.80 -4.37
N ALA A 107 -4.92 0.30 -4.03
CA ALA A 107 -5.49 1.65 -4.09
C ALA A 107 -5.88 2.06 -5.53
N LEU A 108 -5.00 1.80 -6.50
CA LEU A 108 -5.27 2.05 -7.91
C LEU A 108 -6.34 1.10 -8.48
N SER A 109 -6.41 -0.15 -8.01
CA SER A 109 -7.44 -1.09 -8.42
C SER A 109 -8.82 -0.70 -7.87
N MET A 110 -8.87 -0.14 -6.67
CA MET A 110 -10.08 0.48 -6.16
C MET A 110 -10.55 1.64 -7.07
N ALA A 111 -9.63 2.53 -7.47
CA ALA A 111 -9.94 3.59 -8.44
C ALA A 111 -10.41 3.03 -9.80
N LEU A 112 -9.78 1.94 -10.27
CA LEU A 112 -10.13 1.26 -11.52
C LEU A 112 -11.58 0.77 -11.53
N SER A 113 -12.14 0.33 -10.40
CA SER A 113 -13.53 -0.12 -10.32
C SER A 113 -14.55 0.99 -10.65
N GLY A 114 -14.19 2.25 -10.36
CA GLY A 114 -14.98 3.45 -10.66
C GLY A 114 -14.66 4.07 -12.02
N ALA A 115 -13.49 3.76 -12.59
CA ALA A 115 -13.04 4.31 -13.86
C ALA A 115 -13.81 3.74 -15.07
N ARG A 116 -13.90 4.52 -16.14
CA ARG A 116 -14.52 4.12 -17.43
C ARG A 116 -13.61 4.52 -18.59
N SER A 117 -13.85 3.93 -19.76
CA SER A 117 -13.16 4.24 -21.03
C SER A 117 -11.63 4.27 -20.85
N ASN A 118 -10.95 5.26 -21.44
CA ASN A 118 -9.49 5.40 -21.43
C ASN A 118 -8.89 5.36 -20.03
N THR A 119 -9.51 6.01 -19.04
CA THR A 119 -9.00 5.99 -17.65
C THR A 119 -8.93 4.58 -17.10
N ALA A 120 -9.92 3.75 -17.39
CA ALA A 120 -9.91 2.37 -16.95
C ALA A 120 -8.90 1.51 -17.72
N GLU A 121 -8.67 1.81 -18.99
CA GLU A 121 -7.67 1.12 -19.81
C GLU A 121 -6.24 1.45 -19.35
N GLU A 122 -5.94 2.73 -19.12
CA GLU A 122 -4.64 3.19 -18.62
C GLU A 122 -4.32 2.59 -17.24
N LEU A 123 -5.29 2.63 -16.31
CA LEU A 123 -5.12 2.05 -14.98
C LEU A 123 -4.89 0.54 -15.06
N ALA A 124 -5.67 -0.19 -15.87
CA ALA A 124 -5.50 -1.63 -16.03
C ALA A 124 -4.14 -1.98 -16.68
N ALA A 125 -3.70 -1.19 -17.66
CA ALA A 125 -2.41 -1.38 -18.32
C ALA A 125 -1.23 -1.15 -17.38
N VAL A 126 -1.27 -0.08 -16.57
CA VAL A 126 -0.24 0.21 -15.56
C VAL A 126 -0.19 -0.91 -14.51
N LEU A 127 -1.36 -1.35 -14.03
CA LEU A 127 -1.46 -2.41 -13.03
C LEU A 127 -1.16 -3.81 -13.57
N ARG A 128 -1.13 -3.99 -14.91
CA ARG A 128 -0.95 -5.29 -15.57
C ARG A 128 -2.03 -6.29 -15.18
N VAL A 129 -3.28 -5.84 -15.04
CA VAL A 129 -4.41 -6.64 -14.56
C VAL A 129 -5.53 -6.77 -15.59
N ASN A 130 -6.30 -7.85 -15.47
CA ASN A 130 -7.59 -7.96 -16.14
C ASN A 130 -8.69 -7.31 -15.29
N ARG A 131 -9.40 -6.34 -15.88
CA ARG A 131 -10.47 -5.57 -15.24
C ARG A 131 -11.61 -6.42 -14.69
N SER A 132 -11.94 -7.55 -15.32
CA SER A 132 -13.07 -8.38 -14.90
C SER A 132 -12.76 -9.25 -13.68
N THR A 133 -11.49 -9.60 -13.46
CA THR A 133 -11.10 -10.56 -12.41
C THR A 133 -10.28 -9.93 -11.28
N VAL A 134 -9.71 -8.74 -11.49
CA VAL A 134 -8.85 -8.08 -10.49
C VAL A 134 -9.52 -7.92 -9.13
N HIS A 135 -10.78 -7.49 -9.10
CA HIS A 135 -11.51 -7.27 -7.84
C HIS A 135 -11.74 -8.58 -7.08
N SER A 136 -12.14 -9.65 -7.78
CA SER A 136 -12.30 -10.98 -7.16
C SER A 136 -10.98 -11.54 -6.66
N HIS A 137 -9.86 -11.27 -7.32
CA HIS A 137 -8.56 -11.71 -6.83
C HIS A 137 -8.15 -10.97 -5.55
N PHE A 138 -8.42 -9.67 -5.44
CA PHE A 138 -8.21 -8.95 -4.19
C PHE A 138 -9.11 -9.47 -3.07
N ALA A 139 -10.39 -9.77 -3.35
CA ALA A 139 -11.31 -10.37 -2.39
C ALA A 139 -10.78 -11.72 -1.87
N ASP A 140 -10.33 -12.59 -2.77
CA ASP A 140 -9.74 -13.88 -2.44
C ASP A 140 -8.46 -13.72 -1.60
N PHE A 141 -7.63 -12.73 -1.90
CA PHE A 141 -6.45 -12.42 -1.09
C PHE A 141 -6.81 -11.98 0.33
N PHE A 142 -7.72 -11.02 0.48
CA PHE A 142 -8.10 -10.48 1.79
C PHE A 142 -8.78 -11.55 2.67
N SER A 143 -9.63 -12.41 2.09
CA SER A 143 -10.27 -13.49 2.83
C SER A 143 -9.29 -14.54 3.37
N LYS A 144 -8.15 -14.75 2.71
CA LYS A 144 -7.10 -15.69 3.13
C LYS A 144 -6.04 -15.09 4.05
N LEU A 145 -6.06 -13.78 4.27
CA LEU A 145 -5.04 -13.07 5.04
C LEU A 145 -5.04 -13.47 6.53
N PRO A 146 -6.19 -13.59 7.22
CA PRO A 146 -6.23 -13.94 8.64
C PRO A 146 -5.58 -15.30 8.95
N ASP A 147 -5.73 -16.27 8.05
CA ASP A 147 -5.25 -17.64 8.25
C ASP A 147 -3.72 -17.78 8.17
N LYS A 148 -3.01 -16.79 7.61
CA LYS A 148 -1.56 -16.83 7.40
C LYS A 148 -0.75 -16.00 8.41
N ALA A 149 -1.41 -15.37 9.38
CA ALA A 149 -0.87 -14.26 10.16
C ALA A 149 -0.61 -14.56 11.65
N GLN A 150 -0.58 -15.82 12.10
CA GLN A 150 -0.40 -16.12 13.53
C GLN A 150 0.91 -15.56 14.12
N ASP A 151 2.01 -15.56 13.35
CA ASP A 151 3.33 -15.03 13.76
C ASP A 151 3.67 -13.66 13.11
N VAL A 152 2.72 -13.10 12.36
CA VAL A 152 2.91 -11.87 11.57
C VAL A 152 1.70 -10.96 11.76
N SER A 153 1.88 -9.83 12.45
CA SER A 153 0.84 -8.81 12.52
C SER A 153 0.85 -7.99 11.23
N LEU A 154 -0.02 -8.36 10.29
CA LEU A 154 -0.29 -7.59 9.09
C LEU A 154 -1.65 -6.90 9.23
N HIS A 155 -1.64 -5.58 9.40
CA HIS A 155 -2.85 -4.77 9.44
C HIS A 155 -2.94 -3.93 8.18
N ILE A 156 -4.02 -4.12 7.41
CA ILE A 156 -4.32 -3.36 6.21
C ILE A 156 -5.58 -2.54 6.48
N ALA A 157 -5.51 -1.23 6.25
CA ALA A 157 -6.65 -0.34 6.41
C ALA A 157 -6.88 0.44 5.11
N ASN A 158 -8.02 0.15 4.47
CA ASN A 158 -8.47 0.81 3.25
C ASN A 158 -9.61 1.78 3.54
N ARG A 159 -9.46 3.04 3.13
CA ARG A 159 -10.56 4.01 3.20
C ARG A 159 -10.45 5.04 2.10
N MET A 160 -11.59 5.44 1.57
CA MET A 160 -11.70 6.62 0.71
C MET A 160 -12.44 7.75 1.40
N TYR A 161 -12.08 8.97 1.02
CA TYR A 161 -12.77 10.19 1.42
C TYR A 161 -13.19 10.92 0.14
N SER A 162 -14.50 11.06 -0.07
CA SER A 162 -15.06 11.67 -1.28
C SER A 162 -15.75 12.97 -0.93
N GLU A 163 -15.62 13.98 -1.79
CA GLU A 163 -16.35 15.23 -1.67
C GLU A 163 -17.87 14.96 -1.67
N GLN A 164 -18.57 15.53 -0.68
CA GLN A 164 -19.97 15.26 -0.38
C GLN A 164 -20.95 15.69 -1.47
N THR A 165 -20.55 16.62 -2.34
CA THR A 165 -21.38 17.04 -3.48
C THR A 165 -21.48 15.98 -4.58
N TYR A 166 -20.70 14.89 -4.51
CA TYR A 166 -20.72 13.81 -5.48
C TYR A 166 -21.39 12.57 -4.89
N PRO A 167 -22.64 12.26 -5.29
CA PRO A 167 -23.30 11.03 -4.85
C PRO A 167 -22.56 9.82 -5.40
N ILE A 168 -22.34 8.82 -4.55
CA ILE A 168 -21.61 7.60 -4.87
C ILE A 168 -22.62 6.49 -5.16
N LEU A 169 -22.38 5.72 -6.22
CA LEU A 169 -23.22 4.59 -6.56
C LEU A 169 -23.12 3.49 -5.51
N ASP A 170 -24.27 2.96 -5.06
CA ASP A 170 -24.31 1.86 -4.09
C ASP A 170 -23.55 0.62 -4.57
N SER A 171 -23.60 0.33 -5.88
CA SER A 171 -22.86 -0.78 -6.47
C SER A 171 -21.34 -0.62 -6.32
N TYR A 172 -20.83 0.61 -6.37
CA TYR A 172 -19.42 0.90 -6.12
C TYR A 172 -19.06 0.74 -4.64
N LEU A 173 -19.92 1.22 -3.74
CA LEU A 173 -19.73 1.04 -2.29
C LEU A 173 -19.69 -0.45 -1.90
N SER A 174 -20.61 -1.26 -2.44
CA SER A 174 -20.64 -2.70 -2.20
C SER A 174 -19.37 -3.38 -2.73
N LEU A 175 -18.95 -3.07 -3.96
CA LEU A 175 -17.74 -3.65 -4.53
C LEU A 175 -16.50 -3.34 -3.68
N LEU A 176 -16.34 -2.10 -3.23
CA LEU A 176 -15.21 -1.70 -2.39
C LEU A 176 -15.20 -2.42 -1.04
N LYS A 177 -16.37 -2.57 -0.42
CA LYS A 177 -16.52 -3.31 0.83
C LYS A 177 -16.17 -4.78 0.64
N ASP A 178 -16.73 -5.42 -0.39
CA ASP A 178 -16.63 -6.87 -0.58
C ASP A 178 -15.28 -7.31 -1.13
N SER A 179 -14.64 -6.47 -1.96
CA SER A 179 -13.36 -6.83 -2.63
C SER A 179 -12.11 -6.29 -1.93
N TYR A 180 -12.25 -5.23 -1.12
CA TYR A 180 -11.10 -4.52 -0.54
C TYR A 180 -11.25 -4.24 0.96
N GLU A 181 -12.35 -4.66 1.59
CA GLU A 181 -12.71 -4.28 2.97
C GLU A 181 -12.67 -2.76 3.18
N ALA A 182 -12.93 -2.00 2.11
CA ALA A 182 -12.77 -0.57 2.09
C ALA A 182 -14.08 0.15 2.39
N THR A 183 -13.99 1.24 3.14
CA THR A 183 -15.12 2.14 3.41
C THR A 183 -14.94 3.46 2.66
N VAL A 184 -16.04 4.12 2.31
CA VAL A 184 -16.01 5.49 1.77
C VAL A 184 -16.70 6.43 2.74
N VAL A 185 -16.05 7.56 3.02
CA VAL A 185 -16.56 8.62 3.90
C VAL A 185 -16.83 9.85 3.04
N SER A 186 -18.05 10.36 3.12
CA SER A 186 -18.44 11.63 2.51
C SER A 186 -17.93 12.80 3.36
N VAL A 187 -17.23 13.76 2.75
CA VAL A 187 -16.56 14.87 3.44
C VAL A 187 -16.67 16.17 2.66
N ASP A 188 -16.48 17.30 3.34
CA ASP A 188 -16.54 18.64 2.75
C ASP A 188 -15.13 19.20 2.53
N PHE A 189 -14.50 18.86 1.40
CA PHE A 189 -13.26 19.50 0.97
C PHE A 189 -13.50 20.95 0.56
N ILE A 190 -14.59 21.25 -0.16
CA ILE A 190 -14.84 22.58 -0.72
C ILE A 190 -14.76 23.67 0.35
N ASN A 191 -15.39 23.47 1.51
CA ASN A 191 -15.41 24.47 2.57
C ASN A 191 -14.51 24.12 3.77
N ASN A 192 -14.16 22.84 3.95
CA ASN A 192 -13.55 22.36 5.19
C ASN A 192 -12.31 21.45 4.98
N PHE A 193 -11.60 21.55 3.84
CA PHE A 193 -10.46 20.66 3.51
C PHE A 193 -9.38 20.51 4.60
N GLU A 194 -9.02 21.55 5.36
CA GLU A 194 -8.03 21.43 6.45
C GLU A 194 -8.56 20.63 7.65
N SER A 195 -9.87 20.69 7.91
CA SER A 195 -10.51 19.83 8.91
C SER A 195 -10.50 18.38 8.44
N VAL A 196 -10.86 18.16 7.16
CA VAL A 196 -10.83 16.84 6.53
C VAL A 196 -9.41 16.25 6.56
N ARG A 197 -8.37 17.04 6.22
CA ARG A 197 -6.96 16.62 6.30
C ARG A 197 -6.60 16.05 7.68
N ARG A 198 -6.98 16.77 8.75
CA ARG A 198 -6.73 16.34 10.14
C ARG A 198 -7.51 15.08 10.49
N GLN A 199 -8.76 14.97 10.04
CA GLN A 199 -9.58 13.77 10.24
C GLN A 199 -8.95 12.54 9.58
N VAL A 200 -8.46 12.67 8.34
CA VAL A 200 -7.78 11.60 7.61
C VAL A 200 -6.53 11.16 8.36
N ASN A 201 -5.66 12.11 8.78
CA ASN A 201 -4.45 11.79 9.54
C ASN A 201 -4.76 11.08 10.87
N ALA A 202 -5.75 11.57 11.63
CA ALA A 202 -6.15 10.96 12.89
C ALA A 202 -6.76 9.55 12.72
N TRP A 203 -7.39 9.27 11.58
CA TRP A 203 -7.86 7.92 11.27
C TRP A 203 -6.69 6.98 10.93
N VAL A 204 -5.76 7.43 10.08
CA VAL A 204 -4.57 6.64 9.71
C VAL A 204 -3.72 6.31 10.93
N GLU A 205 -3.50 7.30 11.79
CA GLU A 205 -2.72 7.13 13.01
C GLU A 205 -3.35 6.05 13.91
N ARG A 206 -4.67 6.10 14.13
CA ARG A 206 -5.37 5.05 14.90
C ARG A 206 -5.31 3.68 14.21
N ALA A 207 -5.56 3.63 12.89
CA ALA A 207 -5.55 2.39 12.12
C ALA A 207 -4.17 1.72 12.08
N THR A 208 -3.10 2.49 12.28
CA THR A 208 -1.71 2.03 12.21
C THR A 208 -1.05 1.99 13.60
N GLN A 209 -1.83 2.01 14.68
CA GLN A 209 -1.32 1.99 16.06
C GLN A 209 -0.25 3.07 16.33
N SER A 210 -0.50 4.28 15.82
CA SER A 210 0.35 5.46 15.90
C SER A 210 1.71 5.34 15.20
N LYS A 211 1.89 4.33 14.33
CA LYS A 211 3.14 4.16 13.55
C LYS A 211 3.21 5.07 12.33
N ILE A 212 2.05 5.45 11.78
CA ILE A 212 1.97 6.41 10.68
C ILE A 212 1.23 7.65 11.17
N SER A 213 2.00 8.69 11.46
CA SER A 213 1.50 10.04 11.72
C SER A 213 1.73 10.96 10.52
N ASP A 214 0.91 12.01 10.47
CA ASP A 214 0.92 13.08 9.45
C ASP A 214 1.10 12.58 8.01
N LEU A 215 0.22 11.66 7.59
CA LEU A 215 0.22 11.13 6.22
C LEU A 215 0.06 12.24 5.18
N LEU A 216 -0.87 13.16 5.46
CA LEU A 216 -1.17 14.33 4.65
C LEU A 216 -0.53 15.58 5.27
N PRO A 217 0.60 16.07 4.73
CA PRO A 217 1.21 17.30 5.22
C PRO A 217 0.31 18.50 4.94
N LYS A 218 0.51 19.62 5.65
CA LYS A 218 -0.24 20.86 5.37
C LYS A 218 -0.09 21.28 3.90
N GLY A 219 -1.18 21.72 3.28
CA GLY A 219 -1.21 22.11 1.87
C GLY A 219 -1.29 20.97 0.85
N SER A 220 -1.30 19.69 1.29
CA SER A 220 -1.46 18.53 0.40
C SER A 220 -2.89 18.34 -0.13
N VAL A 221 -3.88 18.96 0.53
CA VAL A 221 -5.30 18.94 0.14
C VAL A 221 -5.83 20.37 0.13
N ASN A 222 -6.82 20.63 -0.72
CA ASN A 222 -7.43 21.94 -0.87
C ASN A 222 -8.91 21.83 -1.27
N ALA A 223 -9.57 22.96 -1.50
CA ALA A 223 -10.99 23.01 -1.91
C ALA A 223 -11.30 22.39 -3.28
N LEU A 224 -10.28 22.01 -4.06
CA LEU A 224 -10.41 21.30 -5.34
C LEU A 224 -10.14 19.78 -5.19
N THR A 225 -9.80 19.31 -4.00
CA THR A 225 -9.70 17.88 -3.72
C THR A 225 -11.09 17.25 -3.79
N THR A 226 -11.24 16.20 -4.61
CA THR A 226 -12.53 15.50 -4.77
C THR A 226 -12.51 14.10 -4.20
N LEU A 227 -11.33 13.46 -4.18
CA LEU A 227 -11.18 12.10 -3.68
C LEU A 227 -9.80 11.92 -3.05
N ILE A 228 -9.77 11.29 -1.88
CA ILE A 228 -8.56 10.74 -1.28
C ILE A 228 -8.74 9.23 -1.17
N ILE A 229 -7.77 8.46 -1.65
CA ILE A 229 -7.69 7.02 -1.47
C ILE A 229 -6.54 6.74 -0.51
N VAL A 230 -6.86 6.18 0.65
CA VAL A 230 -5.88 5.81 1.67
C VAL A 230 -5.79 4.30 1.75
N ASN A 231 -4.59 3.78 1.51
CA ASN A 231 -4.21 2.42 1.88
C ASN A 231 -3.03 2.50 2.86
N ALA A 232 -3.28 2.10 4.11
CA ALA A 232 -2.25 2.04 5.13
C ALA A 232 -1.96 0.57 5.46
N ILE A 233 -0.69 0.18 5.35
CA ILE A 233 -0.24 -1.16 5.71
C ILE A 233 0.79 -1.07 6.84
N TYR A 234 0.52 -1.81 7.90
CA TYR A 234 1.46 -2.06 8.98
C TYR A 234 1.85 -3.54 8.96
N PHE A 235 3.16 -3.79 8.92
CA PHE A 235 3.72 -5.13 9.00
C PHE A 235 4.67 -5.22 10.19
N LYS A 236 4.41 -6.20 11.06
CA LYS A 236 5.36 -6.68 12.07
C LYS A 236 5.51 -8.18 11.90
N GLY A 237 6.73 -8.62 11.61
CA GLY A 237 7.06 -10.03 11.49
C GLY A 237 8.12 -10.41 12.51
N LEU A 238 7.93 -11.54 13.17
CA LEU A 238 8.98 -12.17 13.95
C LEU A 238 9.82 -13.06 13.04
N TRP A 239 11.14 -13.01 13.23
CA TRP A 239 12.01 -14.00 12.59
C TRP A 239 11.67 -15.39 13.12
N LYS A 240 11.47 -16.37 12.24
CA LYS A 240 11.32 -17.78 12.62
C LYS A 240 12.51 -18.26 13.46
N LEU A 241 13.71 -17.81 13.10
CA LEU A 241 14.93 -17.97 13.90
C LEU A 241 15.45 -16.57 14.24
N GLN A 242 15.18 -16.13 15.47
CA GLN A 242 15.55 -14.79 15.93
C GLN A 242 17.05 -14.63 16.13
N PHE A 243 17.54 -13.44 15.85
CA PHE A 243 18.93 -13.08 16.13
C PHE A 243 19.14 -12.95 17.64
N ASN A 244 20.26 -13.49 18.13
CA ASN A 244 20.66 -13.27 19.52
C ASN A 244 21.28 -11.86 19.64
N ALA A 245 20.64 -10.97 20.39
CA ALA A 245 21.07 -9.59 20.59
C ALA A 245 22.52 -9.46 21.10
N SER A 246 23.01 -10.40 21.91
CA SER A 246 24.41 -10.41 22.39
C SER A 246 25.45 -10.64 21.29
N ARG A 247 25.01 -11.07 20.10
CA ARG A 247 25.86 -11.27 18.92
C ARG A 247 25.81 -10.09 17.95
N THR A 248 24.95 -9.12 18.17
CA THR A 248 24.93 -7.86 17.42
C THR A 248 26.15 -7.04 17.79
N ARG A 249 26.90 -6.56 16.78
CA ARG A 249 28.12 -5.79 16.98
C ARG A 249 28.20 -4.67 15.97
N ARG A 250 28.89 -3.59 16.36
CA ARG A 250 29.24 -2.51 15.43
C ARG A 250 30.13 -3.03 14.32
N SER A 251 29.77 -2.73 13.07
CA SER A 251 30.52 -3.14 11.88
C SER A 251 30.36 -2.11 10.78
N ASP A 252 31.36 -2.04 9.89
CA ASP A 252 31.30 -1.22 8.69
C ASP A 252 30.23 -1.75 7.71
N PHE A 253 29.38 -0.85 7.21
CA PHE A 253 28.50 -1.03 6.06
C PHE A 253 28.98 -0.12 4.94
N HIS A 254 29.23 -0.70 3.76
CA HIS A 254 29.74 0.01 2.61
C HIS A 254 28.58 0.64 1.83
N LEU A 255 28.52 1.97 1.78
CA LEU A 255 27.51 2.71 1.01
C LEU A 255 27.87 2.69 -0.48
N ASP A 256 29.16 2.80 -0.78
CA ASP A 256 29.74 2.70 -2.11
C ASP A 256 31.22 2.28 -2.01
N ALA A 257 31.95 2.34 -3.12
CA ALA A 257 33.36 1.94 -3.17
C ALA A 257 34.30 2.78 -2.28
N LYS A 258 33.89 3.98 -1.85
CA LYS A 258 34.71 4.94 -1.10
C LYS A 258 34.14 5.25 0.29
N ASN A 259 32.82 5.17 0.46
CA ASN A 259 32.13 5.59 1.67
C ASN A 259 31.63 4.39 2.49
N LYS A 260 31.85 4.47 3.80
CA LYS A 260 31.37 3.49 4.78
C LYS A 260 30.77 4.18 6.00
N VAL A 261 29.80 3.52 6.62
CA VAL A 261 29.17 3.93 7.87
C VAL A 261 29.13 2.76 8.82
N GLU A 262 29.24 3.01 10.12
CA GLU A 262 29.17 1.95 11.10
C GLU A 262 27.70 1.69 11.50
N VAL A 263 27.29 0.42 11.54
CA VAL A 263 25.93 -0.01 11.85
C VAL A 263 25.91 -1.14 12.88
N ASP A 264 24.78 -1.35 13.54
CA ASP A 264 24.55 -2.50 14.41
C ASP A 264 24.27 -3.75 13.56
N MET A 265 25.32 -4.53 13.30
CA MET A 265 25.25 -5.69 12.43
C MET A 265 24.83 -6.93 13.22
N MET A 266 23.68 -7.49 12.87
CA MET A 266 23.17 -8.71 13.47
C MET A 266 23.90 -9.94 12.93
N TYR A 267 24.10 -10.97 13.78
CA TYR A 267 24.82 -12.18 13.39
C TYR A 267 24.17 -13.46 13.89
N GLN A 268 24.00 -14.43 12.99
CA GLN A 268 23.61 -15.79 13.32
C GLN A 268 24.18 -16.80 12.31
N LYS A 269 24.16 -18.09 12.68
CA LYS A 269 24.58 -19.20 11.83
C LYS A 269 23.48 -20.25 11.84
N GLY A 270 23.10 -20.75 10.68
CA GLY A 270 22.01 -21.71 10.52
C GLY A 270 21.88 -22.16 9.07
N THR A 271 20.91 -23.04 8.81
CA THR A 271 20.57 -23.50 7.46
C THR A 271 19.51 -22.59 6.87
N TYR A 272 19.82 -21.93 5.75
CA TYR A 272 18.92 -21.02 5.05
C TYR A 272 18.84 -21.38 3.57
N LYS A 273 17.67 -21.12 2.96
CA LYS A 273 17.56 -21.19 1.49
C LYS A 273 18.34 -20.02 0.90
N MET A 274 19.33 -20.32 0.08
CA MET A 274 20.15 -19.33 -0.64
C MET A 274 20.18 -19.72 -2.11
N GLY A 275 20.04 -18.75 -3.00
CA GLY A 275 20.29 -18.93 -4.43
C GLY A 275 21.70 -18.45 -4.75
N GLY A 276 22.57 -19.35 -5.20
CA GLY A 276 23.84 -18.98 -5.83
C GLY A 276 23.62 -18.87 -7.34
N SER A 277 24.02 -17.74 -7.92
CA SER A 277 24.15 -17.57 -9.37
C SER A 277 25.30 -18.40 -9.91
#